data_AF-A0AAU1ZFR8-F1
#
_entry.id   AF-A0AAU1ZFR8-F1
#
_cell.length_a   1.000
_cell.length_b   1.000
_cell.length_c   1.000
_cell.angle_alpha   90.00
_cell.angle_beta   90.00
_cell.angle_gamma   90.00
#
_symmetry.space_group_name_H-M   'P 1'
#
loop_
_entity.id
_entity.type
_entity.pdbx_description
1 polymer ?
#
loop_
_entity_poly.entity_id
_entity_poly.type
_entity_poly.pdbx_seq_one_letter_code
_entity_poly.pdbx_strand_id
1 'polypeptide(L)'
;MASPIQHGPDGHTDPATPEQVPRQRDLEPARPTRADPEPAGQAPGPAGPAPGPAPQPVRRDNQLVFSDLTHYPVMAQALDNKWLPTELAEGRQETNAPRKAPGAVAAASAELRRSLVNSGTLVVNRAFFVNNEALYANFVPQAEPADRKAFAQLLNDRAIVPYLLRERDGTEDFAFAHDVVAGRAWRRLITEESDPGLVRLDWDEEANRAVTERMGRRFTRQLPGLKWLNPQELANDLGIPVELATSMGSGILQSILTWAGSQDHTANITRDAVYQEFLTRPGTDPHLGLLRDGAEIVPTKQLIDLMYNVGLPDASGLVALTPPGSPPRRTLQEDVSPRTQDPEAVGLLIRNLVADSLHRAVDGPNSYAGLSLADIITLRETGEWNAYVASLDAFLHDSFRGGRIPDPDEFSERTATIARDHARMLRTARRASRSGQGFAREITTMLVLESGGVALQIASGEEVSLISGTVQMLTAVGGALSVRLEFWDKAARNRRSGLGHSLTLPTLRLGNLKKDWETILAVYGGPVVETGQAPRQGGQADQQARNS
;
A
#
# COMPACT_ATOMS: atom_id res chain seq x y z
N MET A 1 56.11 -26.75 -33.73
CA MET A 1 56.49 -25.62 -34.62
C MET A 1 55.99 -24.37 -33.93
N ALA A 2 56.83 -23.73 -33.10
CA ALA A 2 57.87 -22.77 -33.50
C ALA A 2 57.22 -21.47 -34.01
N SER A 3 57.47 -20.26 -33.53
CA SER A 3 58.37 -19.69 -32.51
C SER A 3 58.07 -18.12 -32.58
N PRO A 4 58.81 -17.17 -31.96
CA PRO A 4 58.51 -16.60 -30.63
C PRO A 4 58.89 -15.08 -30.47
N ILE A 5 59.09 -14.62 -29.21
CA ILE A 5 59.93 -13.49 -28.68
C ILE A 5 59.40 -12.04 -29.00
N GLN A 6 59.23 -11.09 -28.06
CA GLN A 6 60.27 -10.48 -27.20
C GLN A 6 59.80 -9.79 -25.91
N HIS A 7 60.73 -9.82 -24.94
CA HIS A 7 60.76 -9.22 -23.61
C HIS A 7 61.18 -7.73 -23.60
N GLY A 8 60.56 -6.96 -22.68
CA GLY A 8 61.13 -5.89 -21.81
C GLY A 8 61.58 -4.55 -22.43
N PRO A 9 61.85 -3.48 -21.63
CA PRO A 9 61.90 -3.42 -20.15
C PRO A 9 61.20 -2.18 -19.50
N ASP A 10 61.10 -2.25 -18.17
CA ASP A 10 61.22 -1.22 -17.12
C ASP A 10 60.60 0.19 -17.28
N GLY A 11 59.74 0.53 -16.31
CA GLY A 11 59.30 1.90 -16.05
C GLY A 11 58.74 2.05 -14.64
N HIS A 12 59.65 2.23 -13.66
CA HIS A 12 59.34 2.75 -12.33
C HIS A 12 58.66 4.13 -12.43
N THR A 13 57.55 4.33 -11.71
CA THR A 13 57.14 5.67 -11.22
C THR A 13 56.43 5.52 -9.88
N ASP A 14 56.88 6.33 -8.93
CA ASP A 14 56.49 6.39 -7.53
C ASP A 14 55.02 6.81 -7.30
N PRO A 15 54.44 6.42 -6.15
CA PRO A 15 53.11 6.87 -5.73
C PRO A 15 53.14 8.32 -5.21
N ALA A 16 52.20 9.12 -5.70
CA ALA A 16 51.99 10.49 -5.30
C ALA A 16 51.64 10.63 -3.80
N THR A 17 52.36 11.54 -3.16
CA THR A 17 52.24 12.04 -1.79
C THR A 17 50.82 12.60 -1.50
N PRO A 18 50.24 12.32 -0.31
CA PRO A 18 48.99 12.94 0.11
C PRO A 18 49.20 14.40 0.58
N GLU A 19 48.41 15.30 0.02
CA GLU A 19 48.36 16.73 0.31
C GLU A 19 47.77 16.95 1.72
N GLN A 20 48.57 17.56 2.60
CA GLN A 20 48.20 17.89 3.98
C GLN A 20 47.31 19.13 4.01
N VAL A 21 46.07 18.96 4.48
CA VAL A 21 45.15 20.06 4.79
C VAL A 21 45.62 20.80 6.06
N PRO A 22 45.77 22.13 6.05
CA PRO A 22 46.25 22.88 7.22
C PRO A 22 45.24 22.91 8.36
N ARG A 23 45.73 22.61 9.57
CA ARG A 23 45.03 22.79 10.85
C ARG A 23 44.68 24.27 11.06
N GLN A 24 43.39 24.58 11.12
CA GLN A 24 42.91 25.88 11.60
C GLN A 24 42.97 25.93 13.13
N ARG A 25 43.40 27.10 13.61
CA ARG A 25 43.76 27.45 14.98
C ARG A 25 42.56 27.47 15.91
N ASP A 26 42.82 27.00 17.13
CA ASP A 26 42.04 27.21 18.33
C ASP A 26 41.77 28.72 18.56
N LEU A 27 40.49 29.08 18.73
CA LEU A 27 40.07 30.37 19.26
C LEU A 27 39.67 30.19 20.73
N GLU A 28 40.38 30.90 21.59
CA GLU A 28 40.17 30.98 23.04
C GLU A 28 38.77 31.53 23.40
N PRO A 29 38.20 31.11 24.56
CA PRO A 29 36.93 31.62 25.05
C PRO A 29 37.09 33.01 25.69
N ALA A 30 36.28 33.97 25.24
CA ALA A 30 36.21 35.31 25.82
C ALA A 30 35.68 35.28 27.27
N ARG A 31 36.41 35.96 28.17
CA ARG A 31 36.05 36.18 29.58
C ARG A 31 34.87 37.16 29.72
N PRO A 32 34.10 37.08 30.83
CA PRO A 32 32.92 37.90 31.08
C PRO A 32 33.32 39.32 31.54
N THR A 33 32.77 40.33 30.88
CA THR A 33 32.94 41.73 31.27
C THR A 33 31.87 42.11 32.29
N ARG A 34 32.34 42.76 33.36
CA ARG A 34 31.60 43.22 34.53
C ARG A 34 30.58 44.32 34.16
N ALA A 35 29.42 44.26 34.80
CA ALA A 35 28.34 45.23 34.72
C ALA A 35 28.68 46.55 35.42
N ASP A 36 28.23 47.66 34.84
CA ASP A 36 28.06 48.98 35.46
C ASP A 36 26.65 49.51 35.14
N PRO A 37 26.10 50.43 35.96
CA PRO A 37 24.67 50.47 36.29
C PRO A 37 23.81 51.30 35.32
N GLU A 38 22.52 50.93 35.31
CA GLU A 38 21.42 51.54 34.55
C GLU A 38 21.27 53.06 34.74
N PRO A 39 20.98 53.81 33.67
CA PRO A 39 20.27 55.07 33.77
C PRO A 39 18.76 54.84 33.72
N ALA A 40 18.07 55.32 34.76
CA ALA A 40 16.63 55.36 34.85
C ALA A 40 16.01 56.24 33.75
N GLY A 41 14.93 55.73 33.14
CA GLY A 41 13.83 56.55 32.64
C GLY A 41 13.67 56.65 31.13
N GLN A 42 12.80 55.82 30.55
CA GLN A 42 11.77 56.23 29.60
C GLN A 42 10.74 55.10 29.43
N ALA A 43 9.46 55.42 29.66
CA ALA A 43 8.35 54.49 29.56
C ALA A 43 8.16 54.01 28.10
N PRO A 44 7.93 52.72 27.84
CA PRO A 44 7.67 52.22 26.50
C PRO A 44 6.29 52.72 26.03
N GLY A 45 6.28 53.40 24.88
CA GLY A 45 5.05 53.74 24.17
C GLY A 45 4.28 52.47 23.76
N PRO A 46 2.96 52.58 23.50
CA PRO A 46 2.11 51.44 23.18
C PRO A 46 2.67 50.69 21.97
N ALA A 47 2.94 49.40 22.15
CA ALA A 47 3.32 48.49 21.09
C ALA A 47 2.24 48.53 20.00
N GLY A 48 2.63 48.96 18.80
CA GLY A 48 1.78 48.84 17.62
C GLY A 48 1.36 47.37 17.43
N PRO A 49 0.18 47.11 16.84
CA PRO A 49 -0.28 45.76 16.59
C PRO A 49 0.80 44.99 15.81
N ALA A 50 1.13 43.79 16.29
CA ALA A 50 2.05 42.90 15.62
C ALA A 50 1.63 42.76 14.14
N PRO A 51 2.58 42.79 13.19
CA PRO A 51 2.26 42.57 11.79
C PRO A 51 1.53 41.24 11.68
N GLY A 52 0.31 41.27 11.14
CA GLY A 52 -0.48 40.07 10.91
C GLY A 52 0.32 39.05 10.10
N PRO A 53 0.01 37.74 10.23
CA PRO A 53 0.67 36.71 9.45
C PRO A 53 0.63 37.11 7.97
N ALA A 54 1.79 37.04 7.30
CA ALA A 54 1.90 37.35 5.89
C ALA A 54 0.84 36.54 5.12
N PRO A 55 0.11 37.14 4.17
CA PRO A 55 -0.90 36.41 3.40
C PRO A 55 -0.21 35.24 2.71
N GLN A 56 -0.74 34.03 2.95
CA GLN A 56 -0.23 32.84 2.28
C GLN A 56 -0.37 33.03 0.77
N PRO A 57 0.64 32.66 -0.03
CA PRO A 57 0.55 32.76 -1.48
C PRO A 57 -0.66 31.97 -1.97
N VAL A 58 -1.46 32.60 -2.84
CA VAL A 58 -2.65 31.97 -3.43
C VAL A 58 -2.17 30.78 -4.28
N ARG A 59 -2.60 29.56 -3.92
CA ARG A 59 -2.32 28.33 -4.67
C ARG A 59 -2.96 28.40 -6.05
N ARG A 60 -2.27 27.90 -7.09
CA ARG A 60 -2.85 27.78 -8.44
C ARG A 60 -3.94 26.71 -8.46
N ASP A 61 -4.87 26.78 -9.41
CA ASP A 61 -6.00 25.83 -9.52
C ASP A 61 -5.56 24.36 -9.75
N ASN A 62 -4.35 24.15 -10.28
CA ASN A 62 -3.74 22.84 -10.48
C ASN A 62 -2.80 22.40 -9.33
N GLN A 63 -2.68 23.21 -8.26
CA GLN A 63 -1.89 22.90 -7.07
C GLN A 63 -2.78 22.36 -5.94
N LEU A 64 -2.81 21.03 -5.83
CA LEU A 64 -3.66 20.30 -4.89
C LEU A 64 -2.86 19.88 -3.65
N VAL A 65 -3.50 19.84 -2.49
CA VAL A 65 -3.10 18.98 -1.37
C VAL A 65 -4.01 17.76 -1.31
N PHE A 66 -3.64 16.74 -0.54
CA PHE A 66 -4.43 15.50 -0.47
C PHE A 66 -5.87 15.71 -0.02
N SER A 67 -6.15 16.71 0.82
CA SER A 67 -7.53 17.04 1.23
C SER A 67 -8.38 17.67 0.11
N ASP A 68 -7.75 18.14 -0.98
CA ASP A 68 -8.46 18.64 -2.17
C ASP A 68 -8.91 17.48 -3.09
N LEU A 69 -8.37 16.27 -2.88
CA LEU A 69 -8.75 15.09 -3.65
C LEU A 69 -10.08 14.56 -3.14
N THR A 70 -11.07 14.60 -4.02
CA THR A 70 -12.42 14.12 -3.80
C THR A 70 -12.69 12.97 -4.76
N HIS A 71 -13.66 12.10 -4.49
CA HIS A 71 -14.00 10.92 -5.31
C HIS A 71 -13.05 9.73 -5.09
N TYR A 72 -13.06 9.17 -3.88
CA TYR A 72 -12.37 7.93 -3.56
C TYR A 72 -10.90 7.86 -4.05
N PRO A 73 -10.02 8.73 -3.52
CA PRO A 73 -8.64 8.79 -3.96
C PRO A 73 -7.83 7.61 -3.39
N VAL A 74 -7.07 6.96 -4.26
CA VAL A 74 -6.30 5.75 -3.95
C VAL A 74 -4.88 5.84 -4.47
N MET A 75 -4.01 4.97 -3.96
CA MET A 75 -2.68 4.74 -4.52
C MET A 75 -2.45 3.25 -4.74
N ALA A 76 -2.04 2.88 -5.95
CA ALA A 76 -1.83 1.47 -6.31
C ALA A 76 -0.39 1.04 -6.14
N GLN A 77 -0.16 0.01 -5.32
CA GLN A 77 1.18 -0.57 -5.09
C GLN A 77 1.82 -1.07 -6.40
N ALA A 78 1.03 -1.59 -7.34
CA ALA A 78 1.54 -2.11 -8.60
C ALA A 78 2.18 -1.07 -9.54
N LEU A 79 1.92 0.22 -9.28
CA LEU A 79 2.49 1.30 -10.07
C LEU A 79 3.86 1.74 -9.58
N ASP A 80 4.32 1.21 -8.45
CA ASP A 80 5.70 1.30 -8.01
C ASP A 80 6.66 0.67 -9.03
N ASN A 81 7.81 1.30 -9.26
CA ASN A 81 8.82 0.84 -10.22
C ASN A 81 9.60 -0.42 -9.78
N LYS A 82 9.41 -0.90 -8.54
CA LYS A 82 10.04 -2.12 -8.01
C LYS A 82 9.02 -3.24 -7.74
N TRP A 83 7.73 -3.00 -7.98
CA TRP A 83 6.70 -4.01 -7.76
C TRP A 83 6.79 -5.13 -8.80
N LEU A 84 6.63 -6.37 -8.32
CA LEU A 84 6.47 -7.57 -9.13
C LEU A 84 5.51 -8.53 -8.42
N PRO A 85 4.60 -9.21 -9.14
CA PRO A 85 3.92 -10.39 -8.64
C PRO A 85 4.91 -11.42 -8.09
N THR A 86 4.51 -12.21 -7.09
CA THR A 86 5.38 -13.18 -6.42
C THR A 86 6.08 -14.10 -7.41
N GLU A 87 5.34 -14.66 -8.38
CA GLU A 87 5.89 -15.60 -9.37
C GLU A 87 6.93 -14.94 -10.28
N LEU A 88 6.73 -13.66 -10.63
CA LEU A 88 7.70 -12.91 -11.43
C LEU A 88 8.92 -12.49 -10.61
N ALA A 89 8.74 -12.27 -9.30
CA ALA A 89 9.83 -11.98 -8.37
C ALA A 89 10.72 -13.22 -8.15
N GLU A 90 10.15 -14.42 -8.04
CA GLU A 90 10.89 -15.68 -7.96
C GLU A 90 11.80 -15.89 -9.18
N GLY A 91 11.29 -15.64 -10.38
CA GLY A 91 12.09 -15.69 -11.62
C GLY A 91 13.27 -14.70 -11.64
N ARG A 92 13.31 -13.70 -10.73
CA ARG A 92 14.46 -12.79 -10.59
C ARG A 92 15.63 -13.38 -9.81
N GLN A 93 15.44 -14.52 -9.14
CA GLN A 93 16.51 -15.24 -8.45
C GLN A 93 17.33 -16.09 -9.41
N GLU A 94 16.81 -16.44 -10.60
CA GLU A 94 17.54 -17.27 -11.59
C GLU A 94 18.86 -16.63 -12.05
N THR A 95 19.95 -17.39 -12.08
CA THR A 95 21.29 -16.89 -12.46
C THR A 95 21.28 -16.09 -13.77
N ASN A 96 20.51 -16.55 -14.77
CA ASN A 96 20.40 -15.94 -16.10
C ASN A 96 19.11 -15.13 -16.29
N ALA A 97 18.50 -14.64 -15.20
CA ALA A 97 17.29 -13.84 -15.27
C ALA A 97 17.45 -12.67 -16.27
N PRO A 98 16.48 -12.47 -17.18
CA PRO A 98 16.56 -11.41 -18.20
C PRO A 98 16.64 -10.02 -17.55
N ARG A 99 17.04 -8.98 -18.29
CA ARG A 99 17.14 -7.63 -17.72
C ARG A 99 15.80 -7.11 -17.17
N LYS A 100 14.69 -7.43 -17.84
CA LYS A 100 13.31 -7.14 -17.39
C LYS A 100 12.57 -8.46 -17.18
N ALA A 101 11.74 -8.55 -16.15
CA ALA A 101 10.88 -9.72 -15.94
C ALA A 101 9.82 -9.81 -17.07
N PRO A 102 9.77 -10.93 -17.82
CA PRO A 102 8.70 -11.15 -18.79
C PRO A 102 7.33 -11.08 -18.11
N GLY A 103 6.38 -10.39 -18.71
CA GLY A 103 5.03 -10.23 -18.15
C GLY A 103 4.89 -9.15 -17.07
N ALA A 104 5.97 -8.55 -16.55
CA ALA A 104 5.88 -7.50 -15.52
C ALA A 104 5.07 -6.28 -15.99
N VAL A 105 5.30 -5.83 -17.22
CA VAL A 105 4.54 -4.73 -17.84
C VAL A 105 3.07 -5.09 -17.95
N ALA A 106 2.75 -6.31 -18.43
CA ALA A 106 1.38 -6.76 -18.58
C ALA A 106 0.64 -6.82 -17.23
N ALA A 107 1.30 -7.31 -16.18
CA ALA A 107 0.75 -7.34 -14.83
C ALA A 107 0.52 -5.93 -14.27
N ALA A 108 1.50 -5.03 -14.38
CA ALA A 108 1.37 -3.65 -13.91
C ALA A 108 0.32 -2.86 -14.72
N SER A 109 0.21 -3.09 -16.03
CA SER A 109 -0.84 -2.48 -16.86
C SER A 109 -2.23 -3.03 -16.55
N ALA A 110 -2.36 -4.30 -16.16
CA ALA A 110 -3.63 -4.85 -15.68
C ALA A 110 -4.05 -4.17 -14.36
N GLU A 111 -3.09 -3.95 -13.46
CA GLU A 111 -3.34 -3.24 -12.20
C GLU A 111 -3.59 -1.74 -12.37
N LEU A 112 -2.96 -1.08 -13.35
CA LEU A 112 -3.31 0.29 -13.75
C LEU A 112 -4.80 0.38 -14.12
N ARG A 113 -5.25 -0.52 -14.99
CA ARG A 113 -6.65 -0.57 -15.45
C ARG A 113 -7.60 -0.88 -14.29
N ARG A 114 -7.25 -1.87 -13.46
CA ARG A 114 -8.02 -2.19 -12.25
C ARG A 114 -8.15 -1.00 -11.32
N SER A 115 -7.07 -0.27 -11.09
CA SER A 115 -7.04 0.90 -10.21
C SER A 115 -7.91 2.03 -10.77
N LEU A 116 -7.85 2.28 -12.08
CA LEU A 116 -8.68 3.31 -12.73
C LEU A 116 -10.17 2.96 -12.77
N VAL A 117 -10.53 1.69 -12.79
CA VAL A 117 -11.94 1.27 -12.72
C VAL A 117 -12.46 1.38 -11.29
N ASN A 118 -11.63 1.04 -10.30
CA ASN A 118 -12.03 0.96 -8.89
C ASN A 118 -11.67 2.21 -8.06
N SER A 119 -11.41 3.34 -8.72
CA SER A 119 -11.18 4.62 -8.04
C SER A 119 -11.64 5.82 -8.86
N GLY A 120 -12.09 6.87 -8.17
CA GLY A 120 -12.33 8.16 -8.82
C GLY A 120 -11.01 8.90 -9.06
N THR A 121 -10.04 8.80 -8.15
CA THR A 121 -8.71 9.39 -8.36
C THR A 121 -7.60 8.40 -8.04
N LEU A 122 -6.72 8.17 -9.00
CA LEU A 122 -5.50 7.37 -8.85
C LEU A 122 -4.29 8.29 -8.67
N VAL A 123 -3.77 8.33 -7.46
CA VAL A 123 -2.54 9.07 -7.15
C VAL A 123 -1.33 8.21 -7.51
N VAL A 124 -0.38 8.80 -8.22
CA VAL A 124 0.85 8.12 -8.65
C VAL A 124 2.05 9.00 -8.37
N ASN A 125 3.09 8.47 -7.74
CA ASN A 125 4.33 9.21 -7.54
C ASN A 125 4.91 9.62 -8.91
N ARG A 126 5.24 10.91 -9.07
CA ARG A 126 5.77 11.45 -10.33
C ARG A 126 6.94 10.64 -10.88
N ALA A 127 7.83 10.17 -10.02
CA ALA A 127 8.99 9.36 -10.42
C ALA A 127 8.61 8.06 -11.12
N PHE A 128 7.41 7.51 -10.87
CA PHE A 128 6.97 6.26 -11.48
C PHE A 128 6.47 6.45 -12.91
N PHE A 129 6.03 7.66 -13.30
CA PHE A 129 5.65 7.92 -14.70
C PHE A 129 6.78 7.67 -15.67
N VAL A 130 8.04 7.82 -15.25
CA VAL A 130 9.22 7.59 -16.12
C VAL A 130 9.98 6.31 -15.82
N ASN A 131 9.64 5.64 -14.72
CA ASN A 131 10.34 4.43 -14.27
C ASN A 131 9.45 3.17 -14.27
N ASN A 132 8.15 3.30 -14.54
CA ASN A 132 7.22 2.18 -14.72
C ASN A 132 6.71 2.15 -16.16
N GLU A 133 7.06 1.09 -16.88
CA GLU A 133 6.69 0.90 -18.30
C GLU A 133 5.19 0.79 -18.51
N ALA A 134 4.44 0.27 -17.54
CA ALA A 134 2.98 0.26 -17.62
C ALA A 134 2.36 1.65 -17.65
N LEU A 135 3.10 2.69 -17.22
CA LEU A 135 2.69 4.09 -17.30
C LEU A 135 3.25 4.76 -18.56
N TYR A 136 4.59 4.79 -18.74
CA TYR A 136 5.17 5.55 -19.87
C TYR A 136 4.82 4.98 -21.23
N ALA A 137 4.55 3.68 -21.36
CA ALA A 137 4.13 3.09 -22.64
C ALA A 137 2.86 3.74 -23.21
N ASN A 138 2.07 4.44 -22.40
CA ASN A 138 0.85 5.12 -22.84
C ASN A 138 1.09 6.54 -23.41
N PHE A 139 2.28 7.13 -23.25
CA PHE A 139 2.53 8.51 -23.69
C PHE A 139 3.90 8.75 -24.34
N VAL A 140 4.77 7.75 -24.41
CA VAL A 140 5.99 7.82 -25.22
C VAL A 140 5.66 8.01 -26.71
N PRO A 141 6.59 8.50 -27.54
CA PRO A 141 6.33 8.77 -28.96
C PRO A 141 5.81 7.57 -29.76
N GLN A 142 6.11 6.35 -29.33
CA GLN A 142 5.68 5.10 -29.95
C GLN A 142 4.30 4.62 -29.46
N ALA A 143 3.70 5.29 -28.47
CA ALA A 143 2.37 4.95 -27.98
C ALA A 143 1.33 5.17 -29.07
N GLU A 144 0.29 4.32 -29.09
CA GLU A 144 -0.84 4.49 -29.99
C GLU A 144 -1.51 5.86 -29.76
N PRO A 145 -1.83 6.63 -30.81
CA PRO A 145 -2.39 7.98 -30.65
C PRO A 145 -3.65 8.04 -29.79
N ALA A 146 -4.48 6.99 -29.86
CA ALA A 146 -5.70 6.87 -29.05
C ALA A 146 -5.38 6.71 -27.55
N ASP A 147 -4.41 5.86 -27.20
CA ASP A 147 -4.00 5.63 -25.82
C ASP A 147 -3.32 6.87 -25.22
N ARG A 148 -2.51 7.57 -26.01
CA ARG A 148 -1.91 8.85 -25.61
C ARG A 148 -2.95 9.90 -25.31
N LYS A 149 -3.94 10.07 -26.20
CA LYS A 149 -5.06 11.01 -25.97
C LYS A 149 -5.86 10.62 -24.73
N ALA A 150 -6.14 9.33 -24.55
CA ALA A 150 -6.84 8.83 -23.38
C ALA A 150 -6.04 9.09 -22.09
N PHE A 151 -4.73 8.85 -22.09
CA PHE A 151 -3.88 9.11 -20.94
C PHE A 151 -3.84 10.60 -20.57
N ALA A 152 -3.71 11.49 -21.56
CA ALA A 152 -3.79 12.94 -21.36
C ALA A 152 -5.15 13.36 -20.79
N GLN A 153 -6.25 12.78 -21.28
CA GLN A 153 -7.59 13.02 -20.76
C GLN A 153 -7.72 12.58 -19.29
N LEU A 154 -7.21 11.40 -18.93
CA LEU A 154 -7.21 10.92 -17.54
C LEU A 154 -6.44 11.85 -16.59
N LEU A 155 -5.38 12.49 -17.06
CA LEU A 155 -4.64 13.52 -16.31
C LEU A 155 -5.46 14.80 -16.14
N ASN A 156 -6.08 15.30 -17.22
CA ASN A 156 -6.89 16.51 -17.21
C ASN A 156 -8.14 16.36 -16.33
N ASP A 157 -8.77 15.19 -16.36
CA ASP A 157 -9.95 14.87 -15.56
C ASP A 157 -9.62 14.56 -14.10
N ARG A 158 -8.33 14.60 -13.72
CA ARG A 158 -7.83 14.24 -12.38
C ARG A 158 -8.20 12.80 -11.99
N ALA A 159 -8.44 11.94 -12.97
CA ALA A 159 -8.54 10.50 -12.79
C ALA A 159 -7.18 9.89 -12.45
N ILE A 160 -6.11 10.46 -13.00
CA ILE A 160 -4.73 10.23 -12.58
C ILE A 160 -4.16 11.55 -12.06
N VAL A 161 -3.62 11.55 -10.84
CA VAL A 161 -3.03 12.73 -10.21
C VAL A 161 -1.58 12.46 -9.82
N PRO A 162 -0.60 13.14 -10.44
CA PRO A 162 0.80 13.02 -10.05
C PRO A 162 1.08 13.59 -8.66
N TYR A 163 1.72 12.81 -7.81
CA TYR A 163 2.24 13.24 -6.52
C TYR A 163 3.70 13.72 -6.64
N LEU A 164 3.95 14.95 -6.20
CA LEU A 164 5.28 15.54 -6.10
C LEU A 164 5.80 15.36 -4.67
N LEU A 165 6.94 14.70 -4.51
CA LEU A 165 7.53 14.43 -3.19
C LEU A 165 8.22 15.69 -2.66
N ARG A 166 9.17 16.22 -3.44
CA ARG A 166 9.94 17.43 -3.11
C ARG A 166 9.98 18.43 -4.25
N GLU A 167 9.49 18.03 -5.42
CA GLU A 167 9.44 18.86 -6.60
C GLU A 167 8.39 19.97 -6.44
N ARG A 168 8.70 21.15 -6.98
CA ARG A 168 7.85 22.33 -7.02
C ARG A 168 6.91 22.34 -8.21
N ASP A 169 7.25 21.61 -9.27
CA ASP A 169 6.39 21.41 -10.42
C ASP A 169 6.62 20.06 -11.11
N GLY A 170 5.72 19.70 -12.03
CA GLY A 170 5.78 18.41 -12.72
C GLY A 170 6.92 18.29 -13.72
N THR A 171 7.51 19.39 -14.16
CA THR A 171 8.53 19.46 -15.23
C THR A 171 9.96 19.34 -14.72
N GLU A 172 10.17 19.48 -13.40
CA GLU A 172 11.47 19.35 -12.76
C GLU A 172 12.20 18.07 -13.16
N ASP A 173 13.53 18.14 -13.22
CA ASP A 173 14.32 17.01 -13.62
C ASP A 173 14.19 15.82 -12.66
N PHE A 174 14.26 14.63 -13.23
CA PHE A 174 14.22 13.40 -12.48
C PHE A 174 15.64 13.04 -12.03
N ALA A 175 15.92 13.17 -10.73
CA ALA A 175 17.21 12.76 -10.18
C ALA A 175 17.54 11.27 -10.42
N PHE A 176 16.52 10.44 -10.67
CA PHE A 176 16.63 8.99 -10.81
C PHE A 176 15.92 8.46 -12.08
N ALA A 177 15.76 9.27 -13.14
CA ALA A 177 15.20 8.74 -14.38
C ALA A 177 16.20 7.82 -15.07
N HIS A 178 15.82 6.55 -15.25
CA HIS A 178 16.64 5.59 -15.98
C HIS A 178 16.37 5.62 -17.50
N ASP A 179 15.28 6.27 -17.94
CA ASP A 179 14.92 6.44 -19.35
C ASP A 179 14.74 7.92 -19.72
N VAL A 180 15.69 8.46 -20.49
CA VAL A 180 15.69 9.84 -20.98
C VAL A 180 14.56 10.10 -21.99
N VAL A 181 14.15 9.08 -22.75
CA VAL A 181 13.02 9.18 -23.68
C VAL A 181 11.73 9.34 -22.88
N ALA A 182 11.53 8.52 -21.85
CA ALA A 182 10.37 8.64 -20.96
C ALA A 182 10.32 10.01 -20.27
N GLY A 183 11.45 10.51 -19.76
CA GLY A 183 11.55 11.84 -19.16
C GLY A 183 11.17 12.98 -20.11
N ARG A 184 11.64 12.94 -21.37
CA ARG A 184 11.24 13.93 -22.38
C ARG A 184 9.77 13.81 -22.76
N ALA A 185 9.26 12.58 -22.90
CA ALA A 185 7.86 12.33 -23.22
C ALA A 185 6.94 12.84 -22.11
N TRP A 186 7.32 12.65 -20.84
CA TRP A 186 6.60 13.19 -19.69
C TRP A 186 6.51 14.70 -19.73
N ARG A 187 7.65 15.40 -19.89
CA ARG A 187 7.66 16.87 -19.96
C ARG A 187 6.74 17.36 -21.07
N ARG A 188 6.86 16.79 -22.28
CA ARG A 188 6.00 17.10 -23.41
C ARG A 188 4.52 16.94 -23.07
N LEU A 189 4.14 15.79 -22.48
CA LEU A 189 2.76 15.49 -22.12
C LEU A 189 2.16 16.57 -21.21
N ILE A 190 2.89 17.00 -20.18
CA ILE A 190 2.37 17.96 -19.19
C ILE A 190 2.55 19.43 -19.57
N THR A 191 3.28 19.74 -20.65
CA THR A 191 3.43 21.12 -21.14
C THR A 191 2.63 21.40 -22.41
N GLU A 192 2.41 20.39 -23.25
CA GLU A 192 1.81 20.56 -24.58
C GLU A 192 0.43 19.89 -24.72
N GLU A 193 0.12 18.87 -23.91
CA GLU A 193 -1.02 17.97 -24.17
C GLU A 193 -1.98 17.81 -22.99
N SER A 194 -1.56 18.20 -21.79
CA SER A 194 -2.36 18.11 -20.57
C SER A 194 -2.01 19.24 -19.60
N ASP A 195 -2.95 19.56 -18.72
CA ASP A 195 -2.77 20.42 -17.55
C ASP A 195 -3.22 19.64 -16.29
N PRO A 196 -2.39 18.69 -15.83
CA PRO A 196 -2.76 17.83 -14.71
C PRO A 196 -2.86 18.62 -13.41
N GLY A 197 -3.82 18.25 -12.56
CA GLY A 197 -3.73 18.57 -11.14
C GLY A 197 -2.53 17.85 -10.53
N LEU A 198 -1.68 18.57 -9.81
CA LEU A 198 -0.50 18.05 -9.11
C LEU A 198 -0.75 18.08 -7.62
N VAL A 199 -0.46 16.99 -6.91
CA VAL A 199 -0.67 16.91 -5.46
C VAL A 199 0.65 16.92 -4.69
N ARG A 200 0.69 17.68 -3.58
CA ARG A 200 1.75 17.67 -2.58
C ARG A 200 1.18 17.40 -1.19
N LEU A 201 2.05 17.03 -0.25
CA LEU A 201 1.68 17.01 1.17
C LEU A 201 1.46 18.44 1.68
N ASP A 202 2.31 19.36 1.23
CA ASP A 202 2.15 20.79 1.41
C ASP A 202 2.80 21.55 0.24
N TRP A 203 2.31 22.73 -0.10
CA TRP A 203 2.92 23.61 -1.10
C TRP A 203 3.92 24.60 -0.47
N ASP A 204 3.89 24.76 0.86
CA ASP A 204 5.00 25.37 1.60
C ASP A 204 6.18 24.38 1.68
N GLU A 205 7.36 24.83 1.25
CA GLU A 205 8.55 23.98 1.14
C GLU A 205 9.04 23.44 2.49
N GLU A 206 8.93 24.25 3.55
CA GLU A 206 9.38 23.87 4.88
C GLU A 206 8.43 22.84 5.49
N ALA A 207 7.12 23.10 5.42
CA ALA A 207 6.09 22.18 5.85
C ALA A 207 6.17 20.86 5.07
N ASN A 208 6.30 20.91 3.74
CA ASN A 208 6.42 19.73 2.91
C ASN A 208 7.68 18.92 3.25
N ARG A 209 8.83 19.58 3.45
CA ARG A 209 10.06 18.90 3.88
C ARG A 209 9.86 18.20 5.23
N ALA A 210 9.27 18.90 6.20
CA ALA A 210 9.01 18.33 7.52
C ALA A 210 8.07 17.11 7.46
N VAL A 211 7.01 17.14 6.66
CA VAL A 211 6.07 16.02 6.50
C VAL A 211 6.73 14.84 5.77
N THR A 212 7.44 15.09 4.66
CA THR A 212 8.13 14.04 3.90
C THR A 212 9.22 13.34 4.69
N GLU A 213 9.96 14.07 5.53
CA GLU A 213 10.91 13.48 6.46
C GLU A 213 10.24 12.64 7.55
N ARG A 214 9.10 13.09 8.10
CA ARG A 214 8.33 12.26 9.04
C ARG A 214 7.86 10.97 8.41
N MET A 215 7.42 11.02 7.15
CA MET A 215 7.03 9.84 6.37
C MET A 215 8.24 8.89 6.17
N GLY A 216 9.41 9.42 5.79
CA GLY A 216 10.64 8.61 5.68
C GLY A 216 11.02 7.94 7.00
N ARG A 217 10.95 8.66 8.12
CA ARG A 217 11.19 8.11 9.46
C ARG A 217 10.18 7.04 9.87
N ARG A 218 8.94 7.07 9.36
CA ARG A 218 7.92 6.04 9.64
C ARG A 218 8.40 4.68 9.12
N PHE A 219 8.88 4.60 7.89
CA PHE A 219 9.43 3.37 7.32
C PHE A 219 10.59 2.83 8.15
N THR A 220 11.56 3.68 8.52
CA THR A 220 12.67 3.32 9.42
C THR A 220 12.18 2.72 10.74
N ARG A 221 11.16 3.34 11.37
CA ARG A 221 10.62 2.92 12.67
C ARG A 221 9.83 1.61 12.61
N GLN A 222 9.32 1.24 11.44
CA GLN A 222 8.56 -0.01 11.26
C GLN A 222 9.46 -1.23 11.03
N LEU A 223 10.68 -1.04 10.51
CA LEU A 223 11.63 -2.15 10.25
C LEU A 223 11.86 -3.06 11.47
N PRO A 224 12.11 -2.54 12.69
CA PRO A 224 12.22 -3.39 13.88
C PRO A 224 11.01 -4.26 14.18
N GLY A 225 9.81 -3.80 13.82
CA GLY A 225 8.55 -4.50 14.06
C GLY A 225 8.42 -5.81 13.30
N LEU A 226 9.07 -5.92 12.12
CA LEU A 226 9.00 -7.11 11.27
C LEU A 226 9.49 -8.39 11.98
N LYS A 227 10.42 -8.25 12.92
CA LYS A 227 10.96 -9.37 13.72
C LYS A 227 9.90 -10.05 14.59
N TRP A 228 8.85 -9.32 14.96
CA TRP A 228 7.84 -9.72 15.95
C TRP A 228 6.52 -10.17 15.34
N LEU A 229 6.45 -10.24 14.01
CA LEU A 229 5.30 -10.79 13.29
C LEU A 229 5.06 -12.25 13.72
N ASN A 230 3.80 -12.59 13.91
CA ASN A 230 3.34 -13.96 14.16
C ASN A 230 3.64 -14.83 12.93
N PRO A 231 4.46 -15.90 13.07
CA PRO A 231 4.84 -16.74 11.94
C PRO A 231 3.66 -17.45 11.26
N GLN A 232 2.62 -17.82 12.00
CA GLN A 232 1.47 -18.52 11.44
C GLN A 232 0.64 -17.60 10.54
N GLU A 233 0.36 -16.39 10.99
CA GLU A 233 -0.36 -15.38 10.20
C GLU A 233 0.47 -14.95 8.99
N LEU A 234 1.78 -14.74 9.20
CA LEU A 234 2.72 -14.40 8.14
C LEU A 234 2.78 -15.48 7.06
N ALA A 235 2.84 -16.76 7.46
CA ALA A 235 2.82 -17.90 6.56
C ALA A 235 1.55 -17.95 5.70
N ASN A 236 0.40 -17.79 6.35
CA ASN A 236 -0.90 -17.80 5.70
C ASN A 236 -1.03 -16.67 4.67
N ASP A 237 -0.57 -15.46 5.02
CA ASP A 237 -0.72 -14.29 4.16
C ASP A 237 0.29 -14.22 3.01
N LEU A 238 1.50 -14.72 3.21
CA LEU A 238 2.51 -14.81 2.17
C LEU A 238 2.36 -16.07 1.31
N GLY A 239 1.50 -17.02 1.70
CA GLY A 239 1.33 -18.29 1.00
C GLY A 239 2.56 -19.20 1.12
N ILE A 240 3.27 -19.16 2.25
CA ILE A 240 4.50 -19.92 2.49
C ILE A 240 4.33 -20.92 3.65
N PRO A 241 5.20 -21.94 3.78
CA PRO A 241 5.20 -22.83 4.94
C PRO A 241 5.48 -22.09 6.26
N VAL A 242 4.87 -22.53 7.36
CA VAL A 242 5.07 -21.94 8.69
C VAL A 242 6.52 -22.08 9.17
N GLU A 243 7.21 -23.14 8.76
CA GLU A 243 8.63 -23.35 9.04
C GLU A 243 9.48 -22.26 8.38
N LEU A 244 9.14 -21.86 7.14
CA LEU A 244 9.83 -20.78 6.43
C LEU A 244 9.54 -19.43 7.08
N ALA A 245 8.29 -19.14 7.44
CA ALA A 245 7.95 -17.92 8.17
C ALA A 245 8.67 -17.84 9.54
N THR A 246 8.82 -18.97 10.21
CA THR A 246 9.55 -19.07 11.49
C THR A 246 11.05 -18.84 11.27
N SER A 247 11.65 -19.45 10.24
CA SER A 247 13.07 -19.27 9.92
C SER A 247 13.36 -17.84 9.45
N MET A 248 12.45 -17.20 8.72
CA MET A 248 12.53 -15.76 8.38
C MET A 248 12.63 -14.91 9.66
N GLY A 249 11.81 -15.21 10.66
CA GLY A 249 11.80 -14.51 11.95
C GLY A 249 13.11 -14.63 12.72
N SER A 250 13.76 -15.80 12.74
CA SER A 250 15.08 -15.98 13.38
C SER A 250 16.27 -15.59 12.47
N GLY A 251 16.03 -15.47 11.17
CA GLY A 251 17.04 -15.21 10.14
C GLY A 251 16.96 -13.78 9.61
N ILE A 252 16.56 -13.62 8.35
CA ILE A 252 16.63 -12.34 7.62
C ILE A 252 15.92 -11.18 8.35
N LEU A 253 14.77 -11.42 9.00
CA LEU A 253 14.05 -10.36 9.72
C LEU A 253 14.80 -9.93 10.99
N GLN A 254 15.51 -10.85 11.66
CA GLN A 254 16.41 -10.52 12.75
C GLN A 254 17.63 -9.74 12.26
N SER A 255 18.18 -10.10 11.09
CA SER A 255 19.29 -9.36 10.48
C SER A 255 18.88 -7.93 10.11
N ILE A 256 17.68 -7.73 9.56
CA ILE A 256 17.13 -6.40 9.27
C ILE A 256 16.98 -5.58 10.55
N LEU A 257 16.44 -6.16 11.64
CA LEU A 257 16.34 -5.49 12.94
C LEU A 257 17.73 -5.03 13.44
N THR A 258 18.71 -5.94 13.43
CA THR A 258 20.07 -5.65 13.91
C THR A 258 20.73 -4.56 13.07
N TRP A 259 20.64 -4.65 11.74
CA TRP A 259 21.21 -3.65 10.83
C TRP A 259 20.51 -2.30 10.95
N ALA A 260 19.18 -2.26 11.05
CA ALA A 260 18.44 -1.02 11.24
C ALA A 260 18.82 -0.35 12.57
N GLY A 261 19.01 -1.16 13.63
CA GLY A 261 19.48 -0.67 14.93
C GLY A 261 20.93 -0.19 14.97
N SER A 262 21.77 -0.61 14.01
CA SER A 262 23.14 -0.12 13.87
C SER A 262 23.28 1.13 12.99
N GLN A 263 22.21 1.54 12.29
CA GLN A 263 22.24 2.79 11.52
C GLN A 263 22.17 4.00 12.45
N ASP A 264 22.57 5.17 11.94
CA ASP A 264 22.34 6.43 12.64
C ASP A 264 20.83 6.62 12.89
N HIS A 265 20.46 6.80 14.16
CA HIS A 265 19.10 7.01 14.62
C HIS A 265 18.41 8.24 14.01
N THR A 266 19.19 9.16 13.43
CA THR A 266 18.69 10.32 12.69
C THR A 266 18.52 10.08 11.19
N ALA A 267 19.11 9.01 10.65
CA ALA A 267 19.07 8.69 9.24
C ALA A 267 17.73 8.07 8.81
N ASN A 268 17.28 8.44 7.60
CA ASN A 268 16.15 7.80 6.95
C ASN A 268 16.65 6.58 6.18
N ILE A 269 16.33 5.38 6.67
CA ILE A 269 16.56 4.15 5.93
C ILE A 269 15.58 4.13 4.76
N THR A 270 16.12 4.01 3.55
CA THR A 270 15.30 3.89 2.34
C THR A 270 15.03 2.41 2.02
N ARG A 271 13.96 2.14 1.27
CA ARG A 271 13.70 0.80 0.74
C ARG A 271 14.90 0.27 -0.07
N ASP A 272 15.48 1.12 -0.93
CA ASP A 272 16.62 0.72 -1.76
C ASP A 272 17.86 0.36 -0.92
N ALA A 273 18.05 0.97 0.26
CA ALA A 273 19.09 0.58 1.20
C ALA A 273 18.85 -0.83 1.79
N VAL A 274 17.60 -1.15 2.18
CA VAL A 274 17.23 -2.50 2.64
C VAL A 274 17.44 -3.53 1.52
N TYR A 275 17.05 -3.17 0.29
CA TYR A 275 17.24 -4.02 -0.88
C TYR A 275 18.71 -4.30 -1.13
N GLN A 276 19.56 -3.26 -1.17
CA GLN A 276 20.99 -3.39 -1.39
C GLN A 276 21.64 -4.32 -0.36
N GLU A 277 21.27 -4.14 0.91
CA GLU A 277 21.85 -4.89 2.03
C GLU A 277 21.40 -6.36 2.04
N PHE A 278 20.11 -6.64 1.77
CA PHE A 278 19.52 -7.96 2.05
C PHE A 278 18.98 -8.72 0.85
N LEU A 279 18.45 -8.04 -0.18
CA LEU A 279 17.57 -8.67 -1.18
C LEU A 279 18.19 -8.72 -2.57
N THR A 280 18.94 -7.69 -2.96
CA THR A 280 19.54 -7.53 -4.28
C THR A 280 20.87 -8.26 -4.37
N ARG A 281 21.18 -8.84 -5.54
CA ARG A 281 22.47 -9.50 -5.76
C ARG A 281 23.63 -8.53 -5.48
N PRO A 282 24.69 -8.97 -4.78
CA PRO A 282 25.86 -8.13 -4.54
C PRO A 282 26.42 -7.54 -5.85
N GLY A 283 26.76 -6.25 -5.82
CA GLY A 283 27.30 -5.54 -6.99
C GLY A 283 26.29 -5.16 -8.08
N THR A 284 24.99 -5.41 -7.87
CA THR A 284 23.93 -4.96 -8.80
C THR A 284 23.11 -3.83 -8.19
N ASP A 285 22.55 -2.99 -9.05
CA ASP A 285 21.65 -1.90 -8.65
C ASP A 285 20.26 -2.47 -8.31
N PRO A 286 19.62 -2.09 -7.19
CA PRO A 286 18.27 -2.52 -6.82
C PRO A 286 17.22 -2.25 -7.91
N HIS A 287 17.43 -1.29 -8.81
CA HIS A 287 16.54 -1.00 -9.93
C HIS A 287 16.52 -2.10 -11.00
N LEU A 288 17.58 -2.91 -11.12
CA LEU A 288 17.58 -4.07 -12.01
C LEU A 288 16.67 -5.19 -11.49
N GLY A 289 16.28 -5.13 -10.22
CA GLY A 289 15.41 -6.12 -9.58
C GLY A 289 15.99 -7.53 -9.63
N LEU A 290 17.32 -7.68 -9.63
CA LEU A 290 17.99 -8.98 -9.60
C LEU A 290 18.17 -9.40 -8.15
N LEU A 291 17.50 -10.48 -7.77
CA LEU A 291 17.39 -10.90 -6.37
C LEU A 291 18.44 -11.96 -6.03
N ARG A 292 18.85 -11.98 -4.75
CA ARG A 292 19.70 -13.04 -4.18
C ARG A 292 18.97 -14.38 -4.19
N ASP A 293 19.74 -15.45 -4.11
CA ASP A 293 19.19 -16.79 -3.91
C ASP A 293 18.79 -16.99 -2.44
N GLY A 294 17.73 -17.76 -2.20
CA GLY A 294 17.22 -18.06 -0.86
C GLY A 294 15.69 -18.07 -0.83
N ALA A 295 15.12 -19.01 -0.06
CA ALA A 295 13.66 -19.18 0.01
C ALA A 295 12.97 -17.99 0.71
N GLU A 296 13.69 -17.28 1.56
CA GLU A 296 13.23 -16.11 2.31
C GLU A 296 13.25 -14.80 1.53
N ILE A 297 13.95 -14.73 0.39
CA ILE A 297 14.25 -13.47 -0.31
C ILE A 297 12.98 -12.85 -0.91
N VAL A 298 12.22 -13.61 -1.68
CA VAL A 298 10.98 -13.11 -2.30
C VAL A 298 9.90 -12.78 -1.24
N PRO A 299 9.61 -13.65 -0.26
CA PRO A 299 8.69 -13.31 0.83
C PRO A 299 9.09 -12.03 1.58
N THR A 300 10.39 -11.86 1.88
CA THR A 300 10.89 -10.64 2.54
C THR A 300 10.75 -9.41 1.64
N LYS A 301 11.02 -9.53 0.33
CA LYS A 301 10.80 -8.46 -0.63
C LYS A 301 9.33 -8.02 -0.65
N GLN A 302 8.40 -8.95 -0.73
CA GLN A 302 6.96 -8.66 -0.75
C GLN A 302 6.51 -7.93 0.52
N LEU A 303 7.04 -8.32 1.68
CA LEU A 303 6.78 -7.66 2.96
C LEU A 303 7.31 -6.21 3.01
N ILE A 304 8.55 -6.01 2.55
CA ILE A 304 9.18 -4.68 2.50
C ILE A 304 8.44 -3.77 1.50
N ASP A 305 8.01 -4.30 0.36
CA ASP A 305 7.23 -3.54 -0.62
C ASP A 305 5.87 -3.15 -0.10
N LEU A 306 5.17 -4.05 0.59
CA LEU A 306 3.90 -3.74 1.22
C LEU A 306 4.07 -2.61 2.24
N MET A 307 5.05 -2.74 3.14
CA MET A 307 5.36 -1.72 4.16
C MET A 307 5.69 -0.35 3.55
N TYR A 308 6.46 -0.33 2.45
CA TYR A 308 6.76 0.92 1.74
C TYR A 308 5.50 1.54 1.10
N ASN A 309 4.69 0.73 0.41
CA ASN A 309 3.58 1.21 -0.39
C ASN A 309 2.35 1.65 0.43
N VAL A 310 2.19 1.20 1.67
CA VAL A 310 1.14 1.70 2.58
C VAL A 310 1.51 3.03 3.25
N GLY A 311 2.79 3.42 3.26
CA GLY A 311 3.29 4.55 4.03
C GLY A 311 2.74 5.91 3.59
N LEU A 312 2.75 6.21 2.29
CA LEU A 312 2.18 7.46 1.78
C LEU A 312 0.65 7.49 1.93
N PRO A 313 -0.11 6.44 1.55
CA PRO A 313 -1.55 6.40 1.78
C PRO A 313 -1.94 6.69 3.22
N ASP A 314 -1.27 6.08 4.19
CA ASP A 314 -1.50 6.34 5.61
C ASP A 314 -1.24 7.80 5.99
N ALA A 315 -0.14 8.37 5.51
CA ALA A 315 0.24 9.76 5.82
C ALA A 315 -0.66 10.80 5.16
N SER A 316 -1.38 10.42 4.09
CA SER A 316 -2.21 11.31 3.28
C SER A 316 -3.72 11.02 3.38
N GLY A 317 -4.11 10.03 4.17
CA GLY A 317 -5.51 9.63 4.35
C GLY A 317 -6.11 8.83 3.19
N LEU A 318 -5.31 8.46 2.18
CA LEU A 318 -5.73 7.68 1.01
C LEU A 318 -5.92 6.20 1.35
N VAL A 319 -6.57 5.48 0.44
CA VAL A 319 -6.60 4.02 0.44
C VAL A 319 -5.43 3.45 -0.38
N ALA A 320 -4.70 2.51 0.20
CA ALA A 320 -3.71 1.72 -0.55
C ALA A 320 -4.42 0.57 -1.29
N LEU A 321 -4.28 0.52 -2.61
CA LEU A 321 -4.70 -0.63 -3.42
C LEU A 321 -3.55 -1.60 -3.55
N THR A 322 -3.64 -2.71 -2.81
CA THR A 322 -2.69 -3.82 -2.95
C THR A 322 -3.22 -4.83 -3.98
N PRO A 323 -2.40 -5.30 -4.94
CA PRO A 323 -2.83 -6.26 -5.95
C PRO A 323 -3.23 -7.61 -5.35
N PRO A 324 -4.19 -8.35 -5.95
CA PRO A 324 -4.55 -9.69 -5.51
C PRO A 324 -3.38 -10.69 -5.44
N GLY A 325 -2.37 -10.54 -6.32
CA GLY A 325 -1.13 -11.34 -6.33
C GLY A 325 -0.01 -10.83 -5.42
N SER A 326 -0.26 -9.81 -4.60
CA SER A 326 0.64 -9.34 -3.55
C SER A 326 0.05 -9.66 -2.17
N PRO A 327 0.87 -9.68 -1.10
CA PRO A 327 0.35 -9.89 0.25
C PRO A 327 -0.64 -8.80 0.65
N PRO A 328 -1.72 -9.14 1.38
CA PRO A 328 -2.70 -8.17 1.86
C PRO A 328 -2.11 -7.27 2.95
N ARG A 329 -2.72 -6.11 3.21
CA ARG A 329 -2.25 -5.17 4.24
C ARG A 329 -2.09 -5.84 5.61
N ARG A 330 -3.00 -6.77 5.95
CA ARG A 330 -2.96 -7.53 7.21
C ARG A 330 -1.65 -8.32 7.43
N THR A 331 -0.87 -8.58 6.39
CA THR A 331 0.47 -9.22 6.52
C THR A 331 1.42 -8.41 7.39
N LEU A 332 1.24 -7.09 7.46
CA LEU A 332 2.04 -6.21 8.34
C LEU A 332 1.68 -6.36 9.82
N GLN A 333 0.59 -7.04 10.15
CA GLN A 333 0.09 -7.28 11.52
C GLN A 333 0.16 -6.02 12.38
N GLU A 334 -0.36 -4.92 11.84
CA GLU A 334 -0.32 -3.61 12.48
C GLU A 334 -1.06 -3.69 13.83
N ASP A 335 -0.32 -3.49 14.93
CA ASP A 335 -0.88 -3.59 16.27
C ASP A 335 -1.83 -2.41 16.55
N VAL A 336 -3.08 -2.75 16.84
CA VAL A 336 -4.05 -1.85 17.45
C VAL A 336 -3.85 -1.89 18.96
N SER A 337 -2.69 -1.44 19.44
CA SER A 337 -2.46 -1.50 20.87
C SER A 337 -3.50 -0.62 21.57
N PRO A 338 -4.25 -1.10 22.57
CA PRO A 338 -5.16 -0.25 23.37
C PRO A 338 -4.42 0.85 24.15
N ARG A 339 -3.07 0.91 24.07
CA ARG A 339 -2.26 2.03 24.55
C ARG A 339 -2.32 3.26 23.66
N THR A 340 -2.61 3.10 22.37
CA THR A 340 -3.02 4.20 21.49
C THR A 340 -4.45 4.54 21.89
N GLN A 341 -4.61 5.46 22.85
CA GLN A 341 -5.90 6.05 23.25
C GLN A 341 -6.49 6.94 22.14
N ASP A 342 -6.32 6.55 20.88
CA ASP A 342 -6.75 7.29 19.71
C ASP A 342 -7.74 6.44 18.92
N PRO A 343 -9.05 6.53 19.24
CA PRO A 343 -10.10 5.86 18.49
C PRO A 343 -10.09 6.19 16.99
N GLU A 344 -9.58 7.36 16.61
CA GLU A 344 -9.47 7.76 15.20
C GLU A 344 -8.44 6.91 14.46
N ALA A 345 -7.27 6.71 15.05
CA ALA A 345 -6.26 5.81 14.50
C ALA A 345 -6.78 4.36 14.34
N VAL A 346 -7.59 3.87 15.30
CA VAL A 346 -8.20 2.54 15.21
C VAL A 346 -9.21 2.45 14.07
N GLY A 347 -10.13 3.42 13.97
CA GLY A 347 -11.13 3.45 12.90
C GLY A 347 -10.49 3.55 11.51
N LEU A 348 -9.44 4.36 11.36
CA LEU A 348 -8.70 4.48 10.10
C LEU A 348 -7.95 3.20 9.71
N LEU A 349 -7.39 2.47 10.68
CA LEU A 349 -6.77 1.18 10.42
C LEU A 349 -7.81 0.14 9.97
N ILE A 350 -8.95 0.05 10.66
CA ILE A 350 -10.05 -0.85 10.25
C ILE A 350 -10.56 -0.47 8.86
N ARG A 351 -10.77 0.82 8.59
CA ARG A 351 -11.13 1.32 7.25
C ARG A 351 -10.16 0.81 6.19
N ASN A 352 -8.86 0.93 6.44
CA ASN A 352 -7.84 0.52 5.48
C ASN A 352 -7.81 -0.99 5.26
N LEU A 353 -7.98 -1.79 6.32
CA LEU A 353 -8.10 -3.24 6.23
C LEU A 353 -9.36 -3.70 5.47
N VAL A 354 -10.49 -3.05 5.74
CA VAL A 354 -11.75 -3.29 5.03
C VAL A 354 -11.62 -2.90 3.56
N ALA A 355 -11.03 -1.74 3.26
CA ALA A 355 -10.80 -1.29 1.90
C ALA A 355 -9.95 -2.30 1.11
N ASP A 356 -8.82 -2.73 1.69
CA ASP A 356 -7.94 -3.72 1.06
C ASP A 356 -8.68 -5.03 0.73
N SER A 357 -9.45 -5.52 1.70
CA SER A 357 -10.18 -6.78 1.58
C SER A 357 -11.34 -6.68 0.58
N LEU A 358 -12.04 -5.56 0.58
CA LEU A 358 -13.12 -5.28 -0.36
C LEU A 358 -12.60 -5.23 -1.79
N HIS A 359 -11.48 -4.53 -2.05
CA HIS A 359 -10.87 -4.46 -3.38
C HIS A 359 -10.43 -5.83 -3.90
N ARG A 360 -9.86 -6.65 -3.01
CA ARG A 360 -9.49 -8.04 -3.35
C ARG A 360 -10.70 -8.93 -3.62
N ALA A 361 -11.81 -8.68 -2.92
CA ALA A 361 -13.05 -9.41 -3.12
C ALA A 361 -13.74 -9.07 -4.43
N VAL A 362 -13.85 -7.77 -4.74
CA VAL A 362 -14.52 -7.28 -5.96
C VAL A 362 -13.70 -7.53 -7.21
N ASP A 363 -12.38 -7.67 -7.08
CA ASP A 363 -11.50 -7.88 -8.22
C ASP A 363 -10.78 -9.23 -8.21
N GLY A 364 -11.04 -10.06 -9.21
CA GLY A 364 -10.12 -11.15 -9.54
C GLY A 364 -8.85 -10.65 -10.26
N PRO A 365 -7.76 -11.42 -10.25
CA PRO A 365 -6.58 -11.11 -11.06
C PRO A 365 -6.98 -10.95 -12.54
N ASN A 366 -6.46 -9.90 -13.20
CA ASN A 366 -6.70 -9.55 -14.60
C ASN A 366 -8.16 -9.20 -14.99
N SER A 367 -9.04 -8.90 -14.02
CA SER A 367 -10.48 -8.63 -14.29
C SER A 367 -10.75 -7.52 -15.33
N TYR A 368 -9.80 -6.59 -15.50
CA TYR A 368 -9.91 -5.45 -16.41
C TYR A 368 -8.77 -5.37 -17.42
N ALA A 369 -7.95 -6.42 -17.53
CA ALA A 369 -6.76 -6.41 -18.40
C ALA A 369 -7.11 -6.19 -19.87
N GLY A 370 -8.32 -6.58 -20.29
CA GLY A 370 -8.84 -6.40 -21.66
C GLY A 370 -9.48 -5.05 -21.97
N LEU A 371 -9.47 -4.08 -21.04
CA LEU A 371 -9.95 -2.71 -21.30
C LEU A 371 -8.81 -1.82 -21.80
N SER A 372 -9.02 -1.08 -22.88
CA SER A 372 -8.14 0.03 -23.24
C SER A 372 -8.37 1.23 -22.31
N LEU A 373 -7.47 2.22 -22.32
CA LEU A 373 -7.69 3.46 -21.55
C LEU A 373 -8.91 4.22 -22.06
N ALA A 374 -9.19 4.15 -23.37
CA ALA A 374 -10.40 4.74 -23.97
C ALA A 374 -11.69 4.05 -23.49
N ASP A 375 -11.69 2.72 -23.35
CA ASP A 375 -12.83 1.99 -22.78
C ASP A 375 -13.07 2.39 -21.33
N ILE A 376 -12.00 2.64 -20.56
CA ILE A 376 -12.09 3.11 -19.18
C ILE A 376 -12.69 4.51 -19.10
N ILE A 377 -12.28 5.45 -19.96
CA ILE A 377 -12.89 6.79 -20.01
C ILE A 377 -14.40 6.67 -20.29
N THR A 378 -14.76 5.89 -21.32
CA THR A 378 -16.16 5.66 -21.68
C THR A 378 -16.95 5.05 -20.52
N LEU A 379 -16.36 4.09 -19.80
CA LEU A 379 -16.97 3.48 -18.62
C LEU A 379 -17.19 4.52 -17.50
N ARG A 380 -16.22 5.40 -17.25
CA ARG A 380 -16.27 6.42 -16.20
C ARG A 380 -17.34 7.50 -16.46
N GLU A 381 -17.72 7.69 -17.72
CA GLU A 381 -18.84 8.56 -18.11
C GLU A 381 -20.22 7.93 -17.82
N THR A 382 -20.29 6.65 -17.48
CA THR A 382 -21.56 5.94 -17.26
C THR A 382 -22.12 6.17 -15.86
N GLY A 383 -23.46 6.18 -15.73
CA GLY A 383 -24.13 6.27 -14.44
C GLY A 383 -23.82 5.07 -13.53
N GLU A 384 -23.61 3.87 -14.10
CA GLU A 384 -23.28 2.67 -13.34
C GLU A 384 -21.90 2.75 -12.67
N TRP A 385 -20.90 3.28 -13.36
CA TRP A 385 -19.58 3.48 -12.75
C TRP A 385 -19.64 4.55 -11.65
N ASN A 386 -20.32 5.67 -11.91
CA ASN A 386 -20.47 6.74 -10.92
C ASN A 386 -21.20 6.25 -9.66
N ALA A 387 -22.25 5.45 -9.80
CA ALA A 387 -22.94 4.84 -8.66
C ALA A 387 -22.02 3.91 -7.85
N TYR A 388 -21.23 3.08 -8.53
CA TYR A 388 -20.28 2.19 -7.87
C TYR A 388 -19.21 2.94 -7.07
N VAL A 389 -18.55 3.93 -7.68
CA VAL A 389 -17.50 4.71 -6.99
C VAL A 389 -18.08 5.54 -5.86
N ALA A 390 -19.27 6.12 -6.02
CA ALA A 390 -19.96 6.82 -4.95
C ALA A 390 -20.31 5.89 -3.78
N SER A 391 -20.74 4.66 -4.05
CA SER A 391 -21.00 3.65 -3.01
C SER A 391 -19.72 3.24 -2.26
N LEU A 392 -18.57 3.12 -2.95
CA LEU A 392 -17.27 2.90 -2.32
C LEU A 392 -16.84 4.08 -1.44
N ASP A 393 -16.94 5.30 -1.96
CA ASP A 393 -16.53 6.53 -1.27
C ASP A 393 -17.37 6.76 -0.01
N ALA A 394 -18.70 6.66 -0.14
CA ALA A 394 -19.62 6.81 0.98
C ALA A 394 -19.36 5.75 2.06
N PHE A 395 -19.04 4.51 1.67
CA PHE A 395 -18.73 3.50 2.67
C PHE A 395 -17.38 3.78 3.35
N LEU A 396 -16.30 3.92 2.60
CA LEU A 396 -14.96 3.99 3.20
C LEU A 396 -14.65 5.35 3.81
N HIS A 397 -15.27 6.43 3.35
CA HIS A 397 -15.08 7.77 3.89
C HIS A 397 -16.15 8.13 4.92
N ASP A 398 -17.43 8.03 4.59
CA ASP A 398 -18.50 8.44 5.53
C ASP A 398 -18.72 7.41 6.63
N SER A 399 -18.57 6.12 6.33
CA SER A 399 -18.80 5.05 7.33
C SER A 399 -17.70 4.95 8.38
N PHE A 400 -16.54 5.54 8.12
CA PHE A 400 -15.40 5.58 9.03
C PHE A 400 -15.00 6.99 9.46
N ARG A 401 -15.86 7.99 9.17
CA ARG A 401 -15.58 9.40 9.47
C ARG A 401 -15.29 9.61 10.95
N GLY A 402 -14.19 10.31 11.24
CA GLY A 402 -13.74 10.61 12.60
C GLY A 402 -13.41 9.36 13.43
N GLY A 403 -13.01 8.26 12.77
CA GLY A 403 -12.65 7.03 13.46
C GLY A 403 -13.80 6.11 13.84
N ARG A 404 -15.04 6.45 13.45
CA ARG A 404 -16.18 5.60 13.78
C ARG A 404 -16.04 4.24 13.11
N ILE A 405 -16.62 3.22 13.72
CA ILE A 405 -16.78 1.90 13.11
C ILE A 405 -18.27 1.76 12.81
N PRO A 406 -18.67 1.43 11.57
CA PRO A 406 -20.08 1.23 11.26
C PRO A 406 -20.65 0.06 12.06
N ASP A 407 -21.92 0.14 12.43
CA ASP A 407 -22.61 -0.98 13.04
C ASP A 407 -22.85 -2.12 12.03
N PRO A 408 -23.19 -3.34 12.48
CA PRO A 408 -23.35 -4.49 11.59
C PRO A 408 -24.41 -4.31 10.49
N ASP A 409 -25.49 -3.59 10.76
CA ASP A 409 -26.58 -3.39 9.80
C ASP A 409 -26.15 -2.41 8.71
N GLU A 410 -25.56 -1.27 9.08
CA GLU A 410 -24.94 -0.33 8.16
C GLU A 410 -23.88 -1.04 7.31
N PHE A 411 -22.99 -1.81 7.94
CA PHE A 411 -21.94 -2.54 7.25
C PHE A 411 -22.51 -3.50 6.19
N SER A 412 -23.50 -4.31 6.56
CA SER A 412 -24.15 -5.27 5.66
C SER A 412 -24.85 -4.57 4.50
N GLU A 413 -25.62 -3.51 4.77
CA GLU A 413 -26.33 -2.75 3.74
C GLU A 413 -25.36 -2.07 2.74
N ARG A 414 -24.30 -1.45 3.25
CA ARG A 414 -23.29 -0.77 2.44
C ARG A 414 -22.53 -1.74 1.55
N THR A 415 -22.06 -2.86 2.11
CA THR A 415 -21.34 -3.88 1.33
C THR A 415 -22.23 -4.55 0.29
N ALA A 416 -23.51 -4.83 0.60
CA ALA A 416 -24.48 -5.33 -0.37
C ALA A 416 -24.72 -4.34 -1.52
N THR A 417 -24.77 -3.05 -1.21
CA THR A 417 -24.94 -1.99 -2.21
C THR A 417 -23.73 -1.90 -3.13
N ILE A 418 -22.52 -1.90 -2.57
CA ILE A 418 -21.27 -1.93 -3.34
C ILE A 418 -21.23 -3.15 -4.27
N ALA A 419 -21.55 -4.35 -3.78
CA ALA A 419 -21.56 -5.56 -4.60
C ALA A 419 -22.58 -5.47 -5.76
N ARG A 420 -23.78 -4.92 -5.52
CA ARG A 420 -24.80 -4.72 -6.56
C ARG A 420 -24.36 -3.71 -7.61
N ASP A 421 -23.78 -2.59 -7.19
CA ASP A 421 -23.34 -1.53 -8.09
C ASP A 421 -22.11 -1.95 -8.88
N HIS A 422 -21.17 -2.66 -8.25
CA HIS A 422 -20.03 -3.29 -8.91
C HIS A 422 -20.50 -4.26 -10.00
N ALA A 423 -21.46 -5.14 -9.70
CA ALA A 423 -22.01 -6.07 -10.69
C ALA A 423 -22.71 -5.35 -11.86
N ARG A 424 -23.35 -4.19 -11.62
CA ARG A 424 -23.92 -3.34 -12.68
C ARG A 424 -22.82 -2.73 -13.54
N MET A 425 -21.83 -2.10 -12.91
CA MET A 425 -20.66 -1.52 -13.57
C MET A 425 -19.93 -2.56 -14.42
N LEU A 426 -19.68 -3.77 -13.89
CA LEU A 426 -19.05 -4.86 -14.64
C LEU A 426 -19.82 -5.24 -15.89
N ARG A 427 -21.17 -5.28 -15.85
CA ARG A 427 -21.97 -5.56 -17.06
C ARG A 427 -21.78 -4.48 -18.11
N THR A 428 -21.69 -3.22 -17.71
CA THR A 428 -21.41 -2.08 -18.60
C THR A 428 -20.00 -2.16 -19.18
N ALA A 429 -18.98 -2.40 -18.33
CA ALA A 429 -17.59 -2.57 -18.75
C ALA A 429 -17.42 -3.70 -19.78
N ARG A 430 -18.16 -4.80 -19.63
CA ARG A 430 -18.16 -5.91 -20.61
C ARG A 430 -18.75 -5.53 -21.96
N ARG A 431 -19.80 -4.70 -21.98
CA ARG A 431 -20.39 -4.22 -23.25
C ARG A 431 -19.45 -3.25 -23.97
N ALA A 432 -18.68 -2.47 -23.21
CA ALA A 432 -17.66 -1.59 -23.75
C ALA A 432 -16.43 -2.36 -24.26
N SER A 433 -16.03 -3.43 -23.57
CA SER A 433 -14.90 -4.26 -23.99
C SER A 433 -15.21 -5.04 -25.27
N ARG A 434 -14.42 -4.80 -26.33
CA ARG A 434 -14.46 -5.61 -27.57
C ARG A 434 -13.97 -7.05 -27.37
N SER A 435 -13.42 -7.38 -26.19
CA SER A 435 -12.69 -8.63 -25.97
C SER A 435 -13.59 -9.85 -25.69
N GLY A 436 -14.88 -9.67 -25.38
CA GLY A 436 -15.81 -10.79 -25.06
C GLY A 436 -15.42 -11.64 -23.83
N GLN A 437 -14.23 -11.45 -23.27
CA GLN A 437 -13.71 -12.14 -22.10
C GLN A 437 -13.88 -11.24 -20.87
N GLY A 438 -15.10 -11.26 -20.31
CA GLY A 438 -15.40 -10.59 -19.05
C GLY A 438 -15.94 -11.59 -18.04
N PHE A 439 -15.21 -11.78 -16.94
CA PHE A 439 -15.54 -12.73 -15.88
C PHE A 439 -16.81 -12.32 -15.14
N ALA A 440 -17.77 -13.23 -14.97
CA ALA A 440 -18.94 -13.08 -14.10
C ALA A 440 -18.62 -13.60 -12.70
N ARG A 441 -18.58 -12.72 -11.71
CA ARG A 441 -18.58 -13.08 -10.29
C ARG A 441 -19.77 -12.43 -9.61
N GLU A 442 -20.45 -13.18 -8.77
CA GLU A 442 -21.46 -12.66 -7.86
C GLU A 442 -20.92 -12.86 -6.45
N ILE A 443 -20.60 -11.75 -5.78
CA ILE A 443 -19.88 -11.78 -4.51
C ILE A 443 -20.88 -11.77 -3.36
N THR A 444 -20.67 -12.64 -2.39
CA THR A 444 -21.36 -12.64 -1.10
C THR A 444 -20.37 -12.28 -0.01
N THR A 445 -20.77 -11.35 0.86
CA THR A 445 -20.01 -10.97 2.05
C THR A 445 -20.57 -11.73 3.26
N MET A 446 -19.68 -12.22 4.12
CA MET A 446 -20.02 -13.00 5.30
C MET A 446 -19.20 -12.53 6.50
N LEU A 447 -19.85 -12.16 7.60
CA LEU A 447 -19.18 -11.89 8.87
C LEU A 447 -19.13 -13.19 9.68
N VAL A 448 -17.95 -13.59 10.11
CA VAL A 448 -17.68 -14.79 10.90
C VAL A 448 -17.13 -14.36 12.25
N LEU A 449 -17.83 -14.68 13.34
CA LEU A 449 -17.34 -14.48 14.70
C LEU A 449 -16.88 -15.82 15.25
N GLU A 450 -15.65 -15.95 15.74
CA GLU A 450 -15.11 -17.21 16.26
C GLU A 450 -14.51 -17.03 17.65
N SER A 451 -14.95 -17.83 18.62
CA SER A 451 -14.32 -17.86 19.94
C SER A 451 -14.64 -19.15 20.70
N GLY A 452 -13.63 -19.76 21.34
CA GLY A 452 -13.83 -20.93 22.20
C GLY A 452 -14.41 -22.16 21.50
N GLY A 453 -14.22 -22.29 20.18
CA GLY A 453 -14.78 -23.39 19.38
C GLY A 453 -16.23 -23.18 18.91
N VAL A 454 -16.81 -22.01 19.18
CA VAL A 454 -18.09 -21.56 18.60
C VAL A 454 -17.81 -20.60 17.46
N ALA A 455 -18.50 -20.77 16.32
CA ALA A 455 -18.47 -19.82 15.22
C ALA A 455 -19.88 -19.40 14.76
N LEU A 456 -20.07 -18.10 14.56
CA LEU A 456 -21.30 -17.49 14.02
C LEU A 456 -21.03 -16.92 12.64
N GLN A 457 -21.80 -17.30 11.63
CA GLN A 457 -21.66 -16.78 10.27
C GLN A 457 -22.90 -15.99 9.85
N ILE A 458 -22.69 -14.75 9.44
CA ILE A 458 -23.71 -13.80 9.02
C ILE A 458 -23.45 -13.43 7.57
N ALA A 459 -24.15 -14.08 6.64
CA ALA A 459 -24.06 -13.78 5.22
C ALA A 459 -25.02 -12.64 4.84
N SER A 460 -24.57 -11.72 3.98
CA SER A 460 -25.39 -10.61 3.49
C SER A 460 -26.56 -11.13 2.65
N GLY A 461 -27.79 -10.90 3.12
CA GLY A 461 -29.02 -11.28 2.43
C GLY A 461 -29.49 -12.73 2.64
N GLU A 462 -28.87 -13.50 3.53
CA GLU A 462 -29.30 -14.85 3.94
C GLU A 462 -29.55 -14.91 5.47
N GLU A 463 -30.28 -15.92 5.94
CA GLU A 463 -30.46 -16.16 7.39
C GLU A 463 -29.13 -16.58 8.05
N VAL A 464 -28.91 -16.17 9.30
CA VAL A 464 -27.67 -16.45 10.04
C VAL A 464 -27.55 -17.94 10.36
N SER A 465 -26.38 -18.49 10.02
CA SER A 465 -26.05 -19.89 10.27
C SER A 465 -25.04 -19.98 11.41
N LEU A 466 -25.36 -20.72 12.46
CA LEU A 466 -24.44 -21.01 13.56
C LEU A 466 -23.70 -22.29 13.22
N ILE A 467 -22.44 -22.13 12.85
CA ILE A 467 -21.65 -23.17 12.21
C ILE A 467 -20.60 -23.65 13.22
N SER A 468 -21.01 -24.69 13.96
CA SER A 468 -20.23 -25.45 14.94
C SER A 468 -20.10 -24.86 16.35
N GLY A 469 -20.31 -25.76 17.33
CA GLY A 469 -20.22 -25.52 18.76
C GLY A 469 -21.54 -25.08 19.39
N THR A 470 -22.08 -25.89 20.31
CA THR A 470 -23.15 -25.45 21.22
C THR A 470 -22.57 -24.41 22.18
N VAL A 471 -23.18 -23.23 22.28
CA VAL A 471 -22.86 -22.20 23.30
C VAL A 471 -22.81 -22.81 24.71
N GLN A 472 -23.57 -23.88 24.94
CA GLN A 472 -23.59 -24.67 26.18
C GLN A 472 -22.23 -25.29 26.56
N MET A 473 -21.31 -25.48 25.61
CA MET A 473 -19.97 -26.04 25.85
C MET A 473 -18.91 -24.97 26.15
N LEU A 474 -19.25 -23.69 26.05
CA LEU A 474 -18.33 -22.60 26.41
C LEU A 474 -18.16 -22.51 27.92
N THR A 475 -16.91 -22.36 28.36
CA THR A 475 -16.57 -22.14 29.77
C THR A 475 -16.66 -20.66 30.13
N ALA A 476 -16.92 -20.36 31.41
CA ALA A 476 -16.98 -18.98 31.92
C ALA A 476 -15.57 -18.38 32.15
N VAL A 477 -14.71 -18.48 31.14
CA VAL A 477 -13.35 -17.93 31.15
C VAL A 477 -13.28 -16.81 30.11
N GLY A 478 -12.38 -15.85 30.30
CA GLY A 478 -12.09 -14.85 29.28
C GLY A 478 -11.38 -15.49 28.08
N GLY A 479 -11.65 -15.01 26.87
CA GLY A 479 -11.12 -15.59 25.65
C GLY A 479 -11.04 -14.62 24.49
N ALA A 480 -10.24 -15.00 23.49
CA ALA A 480 -10.07 -14.27 22.24
C ALA A 480 -11.30 -14.47 21.34
N LEU A 481 -11.94 -13.39 20.90
CA LEU A 481 -12.93 -13.37 19.83
C LEU A 481 -12.27 -12.88 18.55
N SER A 482 -12.13 -13.80 17.61
CA SER A 482 -11.77 -13.50 16.23
C SER A 482 -13.02 -13.01 15.52
N VAL A 483 -12.92 -11.88 14.84
CA VAL A 483 -13.96 -11.39 13.94
C VAL A 483 -13.38 -11.44 12.55
N ARG A 484 -14.03 -12.12 11.62
CA ARG A 484 -13.52 -12.36 10.28
C ARG A 484 -14.56 -11.97 9.25
N LEU A 485 -14.21 -11.12 8.30
CA LEU A 485 -15.08 -10.79 7.18
C LEU A 485 -14.63 -11.59 5.96
N GLU A 486 -15.46 -12.50 5.48
CA GLU A 486 -15.20 -13.33 4.31
C GLU A 486 -15.98 -12.86 3.09
N PHE A 487 -15.36 -12.93 1.92
CA PHE A 487 -15.97 -12.62 0.64
C PHE A 487 -15.87 -13.85 -0.27
N TRP A 488 -16.99 -14.27 -0.83
CA TRP A 488 -17.11 -15.51 -1.59
C TRP A 488 -17.77 -15.27 -2.95
N ASP A 489 -17.29 -15.96 -3.98
CA ASP A 489 -17.96 -16.01 -5.28
C ASP A 489 -19.07 -17.10 -5.24
N LYS A 490 -20.34 -16.70 -5.37
CA LYS A 490 -21.50 -17.63 -5.37
C LYS A 490 -21.38 -18.71 -6.45
N ALA A 491 -20.74 -18.40 -7.58
CA ALA A 491 -20.57 -19.33 -8.68
C ALA A 491 -19.46 -20.38 -8.43
N ALA A 492 -18.60 -20.16 -7.43
CA ALA A 492 -17.43 -21.00 -7.16
C ALA A 492 -17.69 -22.18 -6.20
N ARG A 493 -18.94 -22.47 -5.82
CA ARG A 493 -19.32 -23.55 -4.87
C ARG A 493 -18.69 -24.94 -5.12
N ASN A 494 -18.17 -25.21 -6.33
CA ASN A 494 -17.52 -26.48 -6.71
C ASN A 494 -16.07 -26.37 -7.21
N ARG A 495 -15.41 -25.21 -7.17
CA ARG A 495 -14.00 -25.07 -7.60
C ARG A 495 -13.11 -24.84 -6.40
N ARG A 496 -12.15 -25.74 -6.18
CA ARG A 496 -11.02 -25.64 -5.20
C ARG A 496 -10.12 -24.40 -5.38
N SER A 497 -10.47 -23.49 -6.29
CA SER A 497 -9.72 -22.28 -6.65
C SER A 497 -10.53 -20.99 -6.39
N GLY A 498 -11.60 -21.05 -5.59
CA GLY A 498 -12.36 -19.86 -5.20
C GLY A 498 -11.50 -19.00 -4.28
N LEU A 499 -11.16 -17.79 -4.73
CA LEU A 499 -10.53 -16.73 -3.94
C LEU A 499 -11.52 -16.26 -2.87
N GLY A 500 -11.73 -17.08 -1.84
CA GLY A 500 -12.37 -16.66 -0.61
C GLY A 500 -11.41 -15.72 0.11
N HIS A 501 -11.70 -14.42 0.12
CA HIS A 501 -10.87 -13.45 0.84
C HIS A 501 -11.47 -13.27 2.21
N SER A 502 -10.69 -13.52 3.25
CA SER A 502 -11.08 -13.24 4.62
C SER A 502 -10.32 -12.01 5.14
N LEU A 503 -10.91 -11.26 6.06
CA LEU A 503 -10.24 -10.25 6.86
C LEU A 503 -10.47 -10.59 8.31
N THR A 504 -9.46 -11.10 8.99
CA THR A 504 -9.53 -11.24 10.45
C THR A 504 -9.24 -9.86 11.06
N LEU A 505 -10.26 -9.25 11.66
CA LEU A 505 -10.15 -8.05 12.47
C LEU A 505 -9.39 -8.36 13.78
N PRO A 506 -8.84 -7.33 14.45
CA PRO A 506 -8.15 -7.49 15.72
C PRO A 506 -8.95 -8.34 16.71
N THR A 507 -8.27 -9.30 17.32
CA THR A 507 -8.88 -10.21 18.28
C THR A 507 -9.41 -9.43 19.48
N LEU A 508 -10.72 -9.38 19.63
CA LEU A 508 -11.38 -8.78 20.79
C LEU A 508 -11.18 -9.72 21.99
N ARG A 509 -11.06 -9.19 23.20
CA ARG A 509 -11.05 -10.01 24.42
C ARG A 509 -12.44 -10.01 25.04
N LEU A 510 -13.05 -11.18 25.09
CA LEU A 510 -14.27 -11.45 25.84
C LEU A 510 -13.92 -11.70 27.31
N GLY A 511 -14.70 -11.12 28.22
CA GLY A 511 -14.50 -11.24 29.66
C GLY A 511 -15.10 -12.53 30.22
N ASN A 512 -16.18 -13.01 29.61
CA ASN A 512 -16.82 -14.28 29.93
C ASN A 512 -17.44 -14.86 28.65
N LEU A 513 -16.74 -15.81 28.02
CA LEU A 513 -17.12 -16.36 26.72
C LEU A 513 -18.60 -16.77 26.65
N LYS A 514 -19.10 -17.49 27.66
CA LYS A 514 -20.50 -17.94 27.68
C LYS A 514 -21.49 -16.76 27.71
N LYS A 515 -21.33 -15.85 28.67
CA LYS A 515 -22.23 -14.71 28.85
C LYS A 515 -22.16 -13.73 27.67
N ASP A 516 -20.96 -13.52 27.14
CA ASP A 516 -20.72 -12.62 26.04
C ASP A 516 -21.30 -13.20 24.74
N TRP A 517 -21.18 -14.50 24.48
CA TRP A 517 -21.86 -15.17 23.37
C TRP A 517 -23.39 -15.18 23.49
N GLU A 518 -23.93 -15.46 24.68
CA GLU A 518 -25.37 -15.34 24.95
C GLU A 518 -25.86 -13.90 24.67
N THR A 519 -25.04 -12.90 25.01
CA THR A 519 -25.34 -11.48 24.73
C THR A 519 -25.28 -11.19 23.23
N ILE A 520 -24.25 -11.65 22.52
CA ILE A 520 -24.11 -11.47 21.06
C ILE A 520 -25.33 -12.05 20.32
N LEU A 521 -25.76 -13.26 20.68
CA LEU A 521 -26.92 -13.91 20.07
C LEU A 521 -28.25 -13.24 20.46
N ALA A 522 -28.39 -12.80 21.71
CA ALA A 522 -29.58 -12.08 22.16
C ALA A 522 -29.72 -10.70 21.48
N VAL A 523 -28.61 -9.98 21.28
CA VAL A 523 -28.59 -8.70 20.57
C VAL A 523 -28.87 -8.89 19.08
N TYR A 524 -28.38 -9.98 18.48
CA TYR A 524 -28.66 -10.30 17.08
C TYR A 524 -30.16 -10.48 16.80
N GLY A 525 -30.90 -11.13 17.70
CA GLY A 525 -32.37 -11.15 17.68
C GLY A 525 -33.05 -11.90 16.51
N GLY A 526 -32.29 -12.39 15.53
CA GLY A 526 -32.79 -13.18 14.40
C GLY A 526 -32.84 -14.70 14.66
N PRO A 527 -33.51 -15.48 13.78
CA PRO A 527 -33.51 -16.93 13.87
C PRO A 527 -32.10 -17.49 13.66
N VAL A 528 -31.70 -18.43 14.51
CA VAL A 528 -30.38 -19.07 14.47
C VAL A 528 -30.56 -20.52 13.98
N VAL A 529 -29.99 -20.85 12.83
CA VAL A 529 -29.99 -22.23 12.32
C VAL A 529 -28.72 -22.93 12.79
N GLU A 530 -28.86 -23.91 13.70
CA GLU A 530 -27.76 -24.80 14.08
C GLU A 530 -27.47 -25.76 12.94
N THR A 531 -26.52 -25.41 12.10
CA THR A 531 -26.01 -26.35 11.09
C THR A 531 -24.98 -27.24 11.79
N GLY A 532 -25.38 -28.46 12.16
CA GLY A 532 -24.50 -29.47 12.78
C GLY A 532 -23.33 -29.94 11.89
N GLN A 533 -23.12 -29.33 10.73
CA GLN A 533 -21.95 -29.51 9.90
C GLN A 533 -21.02 -28.31 10.09
N ALA A 534 -19.81 -28.59 10.58
CA ALA A 534 -18.68 -27.68 10.45
C ALA A 534 -18.58 -27.19 8.99
N PRO A 535 -18.02 -26.00 8.73
CA PRO A 535 -17.82 -25.56 7.36
C PRO A 535 -17.04 -26.68 6.65
N ARG A 536 -17.37 -26.97 5.38
CA ARG A 536 -16.41 -27.66 4.53
C ARG A 536 -15.15 -26.82 4.61
N GLN A 537 -14.16 -27.35 5.33
CA GLN A 537 -12.95 -26.65 5.70
C GLN A 537 -12.45 -25.87 4.49
N GLY A 538 -12.19 -24.57 4.70
CA GLY A 538 -11.27 -23.83 3.85
C GLY A 538 -10.07 -24.74 3.59
N GLY A 539 -9.76 -24.93 2.31
CA GLY A 539 -9.05 -26.12 1.85
C GLY A 539 -7.78 -26.40 2.64
N GLN A 540 -7.72 -27.58 3.27
CA GLN A 540 -6.57 -28.29 3.89
C GLN A 540 -5.54 -27.53 4.78
N ALA A 541 -5.45 -26.20 4.74
CA ALA A 541 -4.50 -25.40 5.49
C ALA A 541 -4.92 -25.20 6.96
N ASP A 542 -6.22 -25.25 7.28
CA ASP A 542 -6.74 -25.06 8.63
C ASP A 542 -6.69 -26.32 9.52
N GLN A 543 -6.33 -27.50 8.99
CA GLN A 543 -6.37 -28.75 9.76
C GLN A 543 -5.21 -28.93 10.75
N GLN A 544 -4.11 -28.17 10.65
CA GLN A 544 -2.95 -28.36 11.52
C GLN A 544 -3.01 -27.60 12.86
N ALA A 545 -3.94 -26.65 13.01
CA ALA A 545 -4.11 -25.88 14.26
C ALA A 545 -4.81 -26.64 15.41
N ARG A 546 -5.23 -27.90 15.22
CA ARG A 546 -5.94 -28.68 16.27
C ARG A 546 -5.15 -29.84 16.87
N ASN A 547 -3.93 -30.11 16.40
CA ASN A 547 -3.07 -31.19 16.91
C ASN A 547 -1.69 -30.67 17.41
N SER A 548 -1.61 -29.44 17.92
CA SER A 548 -0.41 -28.90 18.59
C SER A 548 -0.76 -28.28 19.93
#